data_AF-A0A914WHQ2-F1
#
_entry.id   AF-A0A914WHQ2-F1
#
_cell.length_a   1.000
_cell.length_b   1.000
_cell.length_c   1.000
_cell.angle_alpha   90.00
_cell.angle_beta   90.00
_cell.angle_gamma   90.00
#
_symmetry.space_group_name_H-M   'P 1'
#
loop_
_entity.id
_entity.type
_entity.pdbx_description
1 polymer ?
#
loop_
_entity_poly.entity_id
_entity_poly.type
_entity_poly.pdbx_seq_one_letter_code
_entity_poly.pdbx_strand_id
1 'polypeptide(L)'
;MTAAYALRPKVVDFEGTWRGLEESINRIINLQSIDRHVWDDCFHDIYSLCVAIPDPLSEQLYMRTRHCLEAHVRRLYQIVSASQEVDLLSGYYNHWQVYHKGATFIHNLFGYLNKQFIKSRRQAESDLQYGPSALPADRDCQMMEIGELALSIWNQLMVTPLEAELVRQLLLAITADRNGDSTANVDVVKGVIMSFVQVEEFSSRQAEGEQLSLYKKVFEEKFLTATSDHYQAEASRLLAECTVSQYMEKVIQRIDDENMRSRKFLHSSSFEKVTKMCQEVMVSAHKDRLYAVCREMVHNESKIDLKNMYTLLKPIVQGLTVLIKEFEQHVKKSGLDGVQNLKGDNVPQQFVENILAVHHKFNALVAEVFSDDGDFVGALDKALQSAVNFKEESRSCPKASEWVRYCWRSFMGSGGPDGVYGPIVVNVVKISAPPMRHR
;
A
#
# COMPACT_ATOMS: atom_id res chain seq x y z
N MET A 1 50.29 34.23 -9.20
CA MET A 1 49.82 34.94 -10.41
C MET A 1 48.65 34.15 -10.96
N THR A 2 47.44 34.63 -10.70
CA THR A 2 46.15 34.08 -11.13
C THR A 2 45.99 34.31 -12.63
N ALA A 3 46.23 33.27 -13.44
CA ALA A 3 45.84 33.29 -14.84
C ALA A 3 44.31 33.32 -14.90
N ALA A 4 43.76 34.45 -15.33
CA ALA A 4 42.33 34.56 -15.60
C ALA A 4 41.97 33.53 -16.70
N TYR A 5 41.29 32.46 -16.30
CA TYR A 5 40.73 31.46 -17.20
C TYR A 5 39.70 32.14 -18.13
N ALA A 6 40.17 32.65 -19.27
CA ALA A 6 39.29 33.20 -20.29
C ALA A 6 38.41 32.08 -20.87
N LEU A 7 37.09 32.21 -20.70
CA LEU A 7 36.02 31.30 -21.19
C LEU A 7 35.87 31.30 -22.72
N ARG A 8 36.97 31.46 -23.47
CA ARG A 8 36.93 31.45 -24.93
C ARG A 8 37.18 30.03 -25.44
N PRO A 9 36.51 29.61 -26.52
CA PRO A 9 36.82 28.36 -27.21
C PRO A 9 38.31 28.28 -27.54
N LYS A 10 38.94 27.14 -27.25
CA LYS A 10 40.38 26.90 -27.46
C LYS A 10 40.60 25.48 -27.97
N VAL A 11 41.77 25.24 -28.56
CA VAL A 11 42.26 23.87 -28.82
C VAL A 11 42.69 23.29 -27.48
N VAL A 12 42.12 22.16 -27.10
CA VAL A 12 42.35 21.49 -25.81
C VAL A 12 42.95 20.12 -26.06
N ASP A 13 43.97 19.74 -25.29
CA ASP A 13 44.48 18.36 -25.28
C ASP A 13 43.53 17.47 -24.47
N PHE A 14 42.81 16.60 -25.18
CA PHE A 14 41.83 15.69 -24.58
C PHE A 14 42.49 14.71 -23.61
N GLU A 15 43.62 14.08 -23.96
CA GLU A 15 44.19 13.00 -23.14
C GLU A 15 44.81 13.53 -21.84
N GLY A 16 45.40 14.73 -21.87
CA GLY A 16 45.93 15.39 -20.67
C GLY A 16 44.84 15.79 -19.68
N THR A 17 43.81 16.49 -20.15
CA THR A 17 42.66 16.91 -19.34
C THR A 17 41.83 15.73 -18.86
N TRP A 18 41.60 14.72 -19.71
CA TRP A 18 40.87 13.51 -19.36
C TRP A 18 41.55 12.73 -18.23
N ARG A 19 42.89 12.62 -18.20
CA ARG A 19 43.59 11.90 -17.13
C ARG A 19 43.32 12.49 -15.74
N GLY A 20 43.38 13.82 -15.63
CA GLY A 20 43.06 14.53 -14.38
C GLY A 20 41.59 14.39 -14.00
N LEU A 21 40.70 14.52 -14.99
CA LEU A 21 39.27 14.36 -14.79
C LEU A 21 38.88 12.93 -14.40
N GLU A 22 39.48 11.91 -15.01
CA GLU A 22 39.25 10.49 -14.72
C GLU A 22 39.68 10.14 -13.29
N GLU A 23 40.80 10.67 -12.81
CA GLU A 23 41.23 10.50 -11.43
C GLU A 23 40.22 11.12 -10.46
N SER A 24 39.78 12.34 -10.74
CA SER A 24 38.74 13.01 -9.95
C SER A 24 37.41 12.25 -9.97
N ILE A 25 36.95 11.77 -11.13
CA ILE A 25 35.74 10.95 -11.26
C ILE A 25 35.86 9.68 -10.41
N ASN A 26 36.98 8.97 -10.49
CA ASN A 26 37.20 7.78 -9.67
C ASN A 26 37.17 8.09 -8.17
N ARG A 27 37.72 9.23 -7.74
CA ARG A 27 37.65 9.68 -6.34
C ARG A 27 36.20 9.99 -5.93
N ILE A 28 35.42 10.67 -6.78
CA ILE A 28 34.01 11.03 -6.53
C ILE A 28 33.14 9.77 -6.39
N ILE A 29 33.30 8.81 -7.29
CA ILE A 29 32.49 7.56 -7.26
C ILE A 29 32.73 6.78 -5.97
N ASN A 30 33.96 6.81 -5.45
CA ASN A 30 34.33 6.16 -4.20
C ASN A 30 34.07 7.03 -2.95
N LEU A 31 33.46 8.21 -3.10
CA LEU A 31 33.25 9.19 -2.03
C LEU A 31 34.55 9.57 -1.27
N GLN A 32 35.67 9.61 -1.99
CA GLN A 32 36.94 10.08 -1.44
C GLN A 32 36.95 11.62 -1.37
N SER A 33 37.69 12.18 -0.41
CA SER A 33 37.79 13.63 -0.24
C SER A 33 38.51 14.27 -1.43
N ILE A 34 37.94 15.37 -1.93
CA ILE A 34 38.50 16.15 -3.02
C ILE A 34 38.61 17.60 -2.58
N ASP A 35 39.75 18.22 -2.88
CA ASP A 35 39.96 19.64 -2.63
C ASP A 35 39.03 20.48 -3.48
N ARG A 36 38.47 21.54 -2.89
CA ARG A 36 37.50 22.41 -3.58
C ARG A 36 38.04 22.99 -4.88
N HIS A 37 39.33 23.32 -4.92
CA HIS A 37 39.98 23.82 -6.13
C HIS A 37 39.96 22.79 -7.27
N VAL A 38 40.27 21.52 -6.97
CA VAL A 38 40.25 20.43 -7.96
C VAL A 38 38.81 20.19 -8.45
N TRP A 39 37.82 20.31 -7.58
CA TRP A 39 36.41 20.21 -7.94
C TRP A 39 35.96 21.35 -8.89
N ASP A 40 36.37 22.59 -8.61
CA ASP A 40 36.08 23.74 -9.46
C ASP A 40 36.80 23.63 -10.82
N ASP A 41 38.04 23.13 -10.83
CA ASP A 41 38.80 22.86 -12.05
C ASP A 41 38.10 21.80 -12.92
N CYS A 42 37.51 20.76 -12.33
CA CYS A 42 36.76 19.75 -13.09
C CYS A 42 35.59 20.34 -13.88
N PHE A 43 34.86 21.33 -13.34
CA PHE A 43 33.81 22.02 -14.09
C PHE A 43 34.38 22.82 -15.27
N HIS A 44 35.53 23.47 -15.06
CA HIS A 44 36.21 24.21 -16.11
C HIS A 44 36.70 23.27 -17.22
N ASP A 45 37.28 22.13 -16.86
CA ASP A 45 37.77 21.12 -17.79
C ASP A 45 36.62 20.57 -18.65
N ILE A 46 35.50 20.19 -18.02
CA ILE A 46 34.29 19.72 -18.74
C ILE A 46 33.77 20.81 -19.69
N TYR A 47 33.68 22.06 -19.25
CA TYR A 47 33.27 23.17 -20.11
C TYR A 47 34.22 23.35 -21.29
N SER A 48 35.54 23.36 -21.05
CA SER A 48 36.56 23.55 -22.08
C SER A 48 36.53 22.45 -23.13
N LEU A 49 36.29 21.20 -22.74
CA LEU A 49 36.15 20.05 -23.63
C LEU A 49 34.87 20.12 -24.46
N CYS A 50 33.77 20.59 -23.89
CA CYS A 50 32.51 20.75 -24.61
C CYS A 50 32.53 21.89 -25.64
N VAL A 51 33.38 22.90 -25.42
CA VAL A 51 33.49 24.11 -26.26
C VAL A 51 34.82 24.13 -27.05
N ALA A 52 35.49 22.97 -27.16
CA ALA A 52 36.75 22.83 -27.86
C ALA A 52 36.62 23.11 -29.38
N ILE A 53 37.71 23.57 -29.99
CA ILE A 53 37.86 23.80 -31.43
C ILE A 53 38.95 22.87 -31.96
N PRO A 54 38.85 22.27 -33.17
CA PRO A 54 37.91 22.55 -34.26
C PRO A 54 36.49 21.98 -34.09
N ASP A 55 36.37 20.83 -33.43
CA ASP A 55 35.09 20.15 -33.17
C ASP A 55 34.89 19.95 -31.65
N PRO A 56 33.63 19.99 -31.16
CA PRO A 56 33.33 19.74 -29.76
C PRO A 56 33.67 18.29 -29.37
N LEU A 57 34.40 18.10 -28.28
CA LEU A 57 34.84 16.78 -27.80
C LEU A 57 33.84 16.11 -26.85
N SER A 58 32.60 16.62 -26.81
CA SER A 58 31.53 16.19 -25.91
C SER A 58 31.16 14.72 -26.05
N GLU A 59 31.14 14.18 -27.28
CA GLU A 59 30.82 12.77 -27.53
C GLU A 59 31.93 11.83 -27.02
N GLN A 60 33.18 12.19 -27.29
CA GLN A 60 34.34 11.46 -26.80
C GLN A 60 34.40 11.47 -25.27
N LEU A 61 34.11 12.61 -24.65
CA LEU A 61 34.00 12.75 -23.19
C LEU A 61 32.91 11.83 -22.62
N TYR A 62 31.74 11.79 -23.26
CA TYR A 62 30.64 10.92 -22.84
C TYR A 62 31.03 9.43 -22.90
N MET A 63 31.60 8.98 -24.02
CA MET A 63 32.00 7.57 -24.19
C MET A 63 33.12 7.16 -23.23
N ARG A 64 34.09 8.03 -22.98
CA ARG A 64 35.15 7.75 -22.00
C ARG A 64 34.61 7.68 -20.56
N THR A 65 33.67 8.55 -20.21
CA THR A 65 32.97 8.50 -18.92
C THR A 65 32.17 7.22 -18.76
N ARG A 66 31.45 6.80 -19.81
CA ARG A 66 30.74 5.50 -19.85
C ARG A 66 31.70 4.34 -19.56
N HIS A 67 32.81 4.25 -20.28
CA HIS A 67 33.78 3.16 -20.08
C HIS A 67 34.38 3.16 -18.68
N CYS A 68 34.66 4.34 -18.10
CA CYS A 68 35.16 4.46 -16.73
C CYS A 68 34.13 3.93 -15.71
N LEU A 69 32.87 4.33 -15.85
CA LEU A 69 31.77 3.85 -15.00
C LEU A 69 31.57 2.34 -15.15
N GLU A 70 31.54 1.81 -16.38
CA GLU A 70 31.41 0.37 -16.62
C GLU A 70 32.58 -0.42 -16.00
N ALA A 71 33.82 0.04 -16.19
CA ALA A 71 35.00 -0.61 -15.62
C ALA A 71 34.95 -0.60 -14.08
N HIS A 72 34.49 0.50 -13.48
CA HIS A 72 34.29 0.59 -12.04
C HIS A 72 33.25 -0.41 -11.54
N VAL A 73 32.06 -0.44 -12.15
CA VAL A 73 30.98 -1.36 -11.74
C VAL A 73 31.37 -2.83 -11.98
N ARG A 74 32.10 -3.16 -13.06
CA ARG A 74 32.64 -4.53 -13.27
C ARG A 74 33.59 -4.96 -12.15
N ARG A 75 34.43 -4.06 -11.65
CA ARG A 75 35.30 -4.35 -10.49
C ARG A 75 34.49 -4.59 -9.23
N LEU A 76 33.47 -3.78 -8.98
CA LEU A 76 32.57 -3.98 -7.83
C LEU A 76 31.81 -5.30 -7.93
N TYR A 77 31.34 -5.66 -9.12
CA TYR A 77 30.69 -6.95 -9.36
C TYR A 77 31.60 -8.13 -9.01
N GLN A 78 32.88 -8.09 -9.39
CA GLN A 78 33.85 -9.13 -9.04
C GLN A 78 34.04 -9.27 -7.52
N ILE A 79 34.05 -8.15 -6.80
CA ILE A 79 34.17 -8.14 -5.33
C ILE A 79 32.91 -8.75 -4.70
N VAL A 80 31.73 -8.30 -5.12
CA VAL A 80 30.45 -8.73 -4.54
C VAL A 80 30.13 -10.18 -4.89
N SER A 81 30.45 -10.64 -6.11
CA SER A 81 30.28 -12.04 -6.52
C SER A 81 31.27 -13.01 -5.86
N ALA A 82 32.43 -12.52 -5.42
CA ALA A 82 33.38 -13.31 -4.65
C ALA A 82 33.02 -13.42 -3.16
N SER A 83 32.15 -12.55 -2.65
CA SER A 83 31.62 -12.64 -1.29
C SER A 83 30.75 -13.89 -1.12
N GLN A 84 30.83 -14.51 0.06
CA GLN A 84 29.96 -15.64 0.40
C GLN A 84 28.49 -15.21 0.36
N GLU A 85 27.60 -16.13 -0.02
CA GLU A 85 26.15 -15.87 -0.12
C GLU A 85 25.60 -15.16 1.13
N VAL A 86 26.01 -15.56 2.34
CA VAL A 86 25.46 -15.03 3.61
C VAL A 86 25.63 -13.51 3.80
N ASP A 87 26.64 -12.89 3.20
CA ASP A 87 26.90 -11.45 3.33
C ASP A 87 26.66 -10.65 2.03
N LEU A 88 25.98 -11.28 1.06
CA LEU A 88 25.74 -10.66 -0.25
C LEU A 88 24.93 -9.37 -0.12
N LEU A 89 23.86 -9.37 0.69
CA LEU A 89 23.00 -8.19 0.84
C LEU A 89 23.75 -6.99 1.44
N SER A 90 24.55 -7.20 2.49
CA SER A 90 25.32 -6.13 3.12
C SER A 90 26.41 -5.62 2.17
N GLY A 91 27.12 -6.55 1.53
CA GLY A 91 28.13 -6.23 0.53
C GLY A 91 27.55 -5.39 -0.61
N TYR A 92 26.46 -5.83 -1.22
CA TYR A 92 25.77 -5.07 -2.26
C TYR A 92 25.32 -3.70 -1.76
N TYR A 93 24.66 -3.63 -0.60
CA TYR A 93 24.09 -2.38 -0.09
C TYR A 93 25.16 -1.33 0.24
N ASN A 94 26.27 -1.72 0.86
CA ASN A 94 27.36 -0.81 1.16
C ASN A 94 27.94 -0.18 -0.11
N HIS A 95 28.17 -0.98 -1.15
CA HIS A 95 28.66 -0.48 -2.43
C HIS A 95 27.61 0.39 -3.16
N TRP A 96 26.32 0.01 -3.08
CA TRP A 96 25.22 0.80 -3.65
C TRP A 96 25.15 2.19 -3.02
N GLN A 97 25.25 2.31 -1.69
CA GLN A 97 25.17 3.61 -1.01
C GLN A 97 26.27 4.57 -1.46
N VAL A 98 27.49 4.05 -1.64
CA VAL A 98 28.64 4.83 -2.11
C VAL A 98 28.43 5.22 -3.57
N TYR A 99 28.06 4.26 -4.41
CA TYR A 99 27.87 4.47 -5.84
C TYR A 99 26.70 5.43 -6.16
N HIS A 100 25.55 5.30 -5.51
CA HIS A 100 24.37 6.16 -5.74
C HIS A 100 24.66 7.63 -5.41
N LYS A 101 25.34 7.90 -4.28
CA LYS A 101 25.80 9.24 -3.93
C LYS A 101 26.85 9.77 -4.90
N GLY A 102 27.84 8.93 -5.25
CA GLY A 102 28.86 9.26 -6.24
C GLY A 102 28.28 9.60 -7.61
N ALA A 103 27.30 8.83 -8.08
CA ALA A 103 26.57 9.06 -9.33
C ALA A 103 25.79 10.39 -9.30
N THR A 104 25.20 10.75 -8.15
CA THR A 104 24.55 12.06 -7.97
C THR A 104 25.55 13.22 -8.07
N PHE A 105 26.73 13.08 -7.47
CA PHE A 105 27.79 14.09 -7.60
C PHE A 105 28.32 14.21 -9.02
N ILE A 106 28.53 13.09 -9.72
CA ILE A 106 28.93 13.10 -11.13
C ILE A 106 27.84 13.73 -12.00
N HIS A 107 26.57 13.40 -11.77
CA HIS A 107 25.46 14.00 -12.50
C HIS A 107 25.50 15.53 -12.39
N ASN A 108 25.76 16.06 -11.19
CA ASN A 108 25.90 17.50 -10.95
C ASN A 108 27.15 18.08 -11.64
N LEU A 109 28.28 17.38 -11.55
CA LEU A 109 29.54 17.80 -12.18
C LEU A 109 29.39 17.93 -13.71
N PHE A 110 28.71 16.97 -14.32
CA PHE A 110 28.42 16.96 -15.76
C PHE A 110 27.17 17.76 -16.14
N GLY A 111 26.67 18.63 -15.26
CA GLY A 111 25.45 19.41 -15.51
C GLY A 111 25.48 20.26 -16.78
N TYR A 112 26.65 20.76 -17.20
CA TYR A 112 26.80 21.47 -18.47
C TYR A 112 26.62 20.53 -19.68
N LEU A 113 27.29 19.37 -19.67
CA LEU A 113 27.18 18.35 -20.71
C LEU A 113 25.73 17.84 -20.82
N ASN A 114 25.09 17.54 -19.68
CA ASN A 114 23.69 17.11 -19.64
C ASN A 114 22.74 18.13 -20.27
N LYS A 115 22.93 19.43 -19.97
CA LYS A 115 22.06 20.49 -20.51
C LYS A 115 22.30 20.81 -21.98
N GLN A 116 23.56 20.88 -22.43
CA GLN A 116 23.89 21.39 -23.76
C GLN A 116 23.98 20.29 -24.81
N PHE A 117 24.62 19.18 -24.48
CA PHE A 117 24.89 18.11 -25.46
C PHE A 117 23.72 17.12 -25.53
N ILE A 118 23.24 16.65 -24.37
CA ILE A 118 22.25 15.56 -24.31
C ILE A 118 20.85 16.06 -24.66
N LYS A 119 20.43 17.24 -24.17
CA LYS A 119 19.12 17.81 -24.54
C LYS A 119 19.04 18.26 -26.00
N SER A 120 20.11 18.83 -26.54
CA SER A 120 20.15 19.25 -27.95
C SER A 120 20.08 18.04 -28.89
N ARG A 121 20.77 16.94 -28.56
CA ARG A 121 20.70 15.71 -29.35
C ARG A 121 19.36 14.97 -29.22
N ARG A 122 18.76 14.92 -28.03
CA ARG A 122 17.41 14.35 -27.84
C ARG A 122 16.36 15.07 -28.69
N GLN A 123 16.44 16.40 -28.80
CA GLN A 123 15.56 17.20 -29.67
C GLN A 123 15.81 16.88 -31.16
N ALA A 124 17.07 16.79 -31.58
CA ALA A 124 17.41 16.42 -32.95
C ALA A 124 16.95 14.99 -33.33
N GLU A 125 17.02 14.04 -32.38
CA GLU A 125 16.56 12.65 -32.57
C GLU A 125 15.03 12.54 -32.59
N SER A 126 14.30 13.31 -31.78
CA SER A 126 12.83 13.33 -31.81
C SER A 126 12.27 13.93 -33.11
N ASP A 127 12.96 14.91 -33.70
CA ASP A 127 12.57 15.54 -34.96
C ASP A 127 12.79 14.60 -36.17
N LEU A 128 13.80 13.71 -36.08
CA LEU A 128 14.07 12.67 -37.08
C LEU A 128 13.08 11.49 -37.02
N GLN A 129 12.41 11.29 -35.89
CA GLN A 129 11.49 10.17 -35.67
C GLN A 129 10.13 10.32 -36.38
N TYR A 130 9.86 11.48 -37.01
CA TYR A 130 8.66 11.74 -37.82
C TYR A 130 8.87 11.60 -39.34
N GLY A 131 10.02 11.07 -39.80
CA GLY A 131 10.30 10.83 -41.23
C GLY A 131 9.82 9.46 -41.75
N PRO A 132 9.54 9.30 -43.06
CA PRO A 132 8.98 8.05 -43.65
C PRO A 132 9.91 6.83 -43.63
N SER A 133 11.06 6.90 -42.97
CA SER A 133 12.07 5.83 -42.89
C SER A 133 12.60 5.65 -41.46
N ALA A 134 11.71 5.76 -40.47
CA ALA A 134 12.00 5.36 -39.10
C ALA A 134 12.23 3.84 -39.04
N LEU A 135 13.47 3.41 -39.29
CA LEU A 135 13.97 2.15 -38.76
C LEU A 135 13.84 2.23 -37.22
N PRO A 136 13.55 1.12 -36.52
CA PRO A 136 13.61 1.10 -35.07
C PRO A 136 15.06 1.43 -34.68
N ALA A 137 15.31 2.68 -34.31
CA ALA A 137 16.58 3.06 -33.72
C ALA A 137 16.79 2.13 -32.53
N ASP A 138 17.94 1.45 -32.52
CA ASP A 138 18.36 0.57 -31.45
C ASP A 138 18.23 1.37 -30.15
N ARG A 139 17.23 1.03 -29.32
CA ARG A 139 16.87 1.85 -28.14
C ARG A 139 18.02 1.92 -27.13
N ASP A 140 19.01 1.04 -27.26
CA ASP A 140 20.25 0.99 -26.48
C ASP A 140 21.23 2.13 -26.80
N CYS A 141 20.99 2.92 -27.86
CA CYS A 141 21.84 4.04 -28.27
C CYS A 141 21.27 5.43 -27.96
N GLN A 142 20.13 5.54 -27.29
CA GLN A 142 19.61 6.86 -26.88
C GLN A 142 20.53 7.44 -25.81
N MET A 143 21.21 8.56 -26.10
CA MET A 143 22.12 9.16 -25.12
C MET A 143 21.35 9.60 -23.87
N MET A 144 21.74 9.00 -22.74
CA MET A 144 21.14 9.20 -21.42
C MET A 144 21.94 10.26 -20.66
N GLU A 145 21.29 11.04 -19.79
CA GLU A 145 22.02 11.95 -18.89
C GLU A 145 23.03 11.15 -18.05
N ILE A 146 24.16 11.75 -17.65
CA ILE A 146 25.26 10.97 -17.02
C ILE A 146 24.79 10.25 -15.73
N GLY A 147 23.88 10.84 -14.96
CA GLY A 147 23.27 10.18 -13.80
C GLY A 147 22.40 8.97 -14.21
N GLU A 148 21.57 9.13 -15.24
CA GLU A 148 20.73 8.08 -15.81
C GLU A 148 21.59 6.94 -16.39
N LEU A 149 22.68 7.28 -17.08
CA LEU A 149 23.68 6.35 -17.59
C LEU A 149 24.32 5.55 -16.44
N ALA A 150 24.80 6.21 -15.38
CA ALA A 150 25.42 5.55 -14.24
C ALA A 150 24.47 4.51 -13.60
N LEU A 151 23.20 4.87 -13.39
CA LEU A 151 22.21 3.95 -12.84
C LEU A 151 21.86 2.82 -13.82
N SER A 152 21.80 3.08 -15.12
CA SER A 152 21.58 2.05 -16.13
C SER A 152 22.72 1.01 -16.17
N ILE A 153 23.98 1.47 -16.03
CA ILE A 153 25.16 0.61 -15.95
C ILE A 153 25.08 -0.26 -14.69
N TRP A 154 24.71 0.33 -13.54
CA TRP A 154 24.50 -0.44 -12.32
C TRP A 154 23.40 -1.49 -12.50
N ASN A 155 22.28 -1.14 -13.12
CA ASN A 155 21.19 -2.08 -13.37
C ASN A 155 21.64 -3.27 -14.24
N GLN A 156 22.34 -2.99 -15.34
CA GLN A 156 22.77 -4.00 -16.30
C GLN A 156 23.89 -4.91 -15.74
N LEU A 157 24.85 -4.35 -15.02
CA LEU A 157 26.05 -5.07 -14.59
C LEU A 157 25.99 -5.62 -13.16
N MET A 158 25.16 -5.04 -12.28
CA MET A 158 25.03 -5.49 -10.89
C MET A 158 23.66 -6.11 -10.63
N VAL A 159 22.58 -5.39 -10.91
CA VAL A 159 21.22 -5.85 -10.54
C VAL A 159 20.81 -7.04 -11.38
N THR A 160 20.92 -6.96 -12.72
CA THR A 160 20.45 -8.02 -13.63
C THR A 160 21.14 -9.38 -13.37
N PRO A 161 22.48 -9.45 -13.20
CA PRO A 161 23.14 -10.74 -12.95
C PRO A 161 22.91 -11.28 -11.54
N LEU A 162 22.77 -10.40 -10.53
CA LEU A 162 22.56 -10.80 -9.13
C LEU A 162 21.08 -10.89 -8.74
N GLU A 163 20.15 -10.59 -9.65
CA GLU A 163 18.73 -10.42 -9.38
C GLU A 163 18.14 -11.64 -8.65
N ALA A 164 18.38 -12.84 -9.20
CA ALA A 164 17.82 -14.07 -8.67
C ALA A 164 18.27 -14.32 -7.22
N GLU A 165 19.55 -14.09 -6.94
CA GLU A 165 20.14 -14.36 -5.64
C GLU A 165 19.80 -13.27 -4.61
N LEU A 166 19.83 -11.99 -5.01
CA LEU A 166 19.39 -10.87 -4.17
C LEU A 166 17.93 -11.06 -3.75
N VAL A 167 17.03 -11.35 -4.71
CA VAL A 167 15.62 -11.55 -4.40
C VAL A 167 15.43 -12.76 -3.49
N ARG A 168 16.12 -13.88 -3.76
CA ARG A 168 16.05 -15.07 -2.91
C ARG A 168 16.40 -14.74 -1.46
N GLN A 169 17.52 -14.05 -1.23
CA GLN A 169 17.94 -13.69 0.13
C GLN A 169 17.02 -12.67 0.80
N LEU A 170 16.50 -11.70 0.05
CA LEU A 170 15.51 -10.75 0.57
C LEU A 170 14.24 -11.48 1.04
N LEU A 171 13.73 -12.43 0.25
CA LEU A 171 12.55 -13.23 0.63
C LEU A 171 12.83 -14.12 1.85
N LEU A 172 14.03 -14.70 1.95
CA LEU A 172 14.44 -15.48 3.12
C LEU A 172 14.54 -14.60 4.38
N ALA A 173 15.13 -13.41 4.28
CA ALA A 173 15.22 -12.47 5.40
C ALA A 173 13.83 -12.02 5.88
N ILE A 174 12.90 -11.77 4.96
CA ILE A 174 11.52 -11.40 5.32
C ILE A 174 10.78 -12.61 5.94
N THR A 175 11.03 -13.82 5.45
CA THR A 175 10.45 -15.05 6.03
C THR A 175 11.00 -15.32 7.43
N ALA A 176 12.28 -15.06 7.67
CA ALA A 176 12.88 -15.14 9.00
C ALA A 176 12.21 -14.14 9.98
N ASP A 177 11.99 -12.89 9.53
CA ASP A 177 11.27 -11.87 10.31
C ASP A 177 9.82 -12.28 10.61
N ARG A 178 9.13 -12.99 9.70
CA ARG A 178 7.81 -13.59 9.96
C ARG A 178 7.84 -14.64 11.07
N ASN A 179 8.92 -15.42 11.15
CA ASN A 179 9.10 -16.44 12.18
C ASN A 179 9.62 -15.86 13.51
N GLY A 180 9.84 -14.55 13.59
CA GLY A 180 10.35 -13.87 14.78
C GLY A 180 11.89 -13.88 14.89
N ASP A 181 12.59 -14.32 13.86
CA ASP A 181 14.05 -14.29 13.80
C ASP A 181 14.53 -12.93 13.27
N SER A 182 15.12 -12.11 14.15
CA SER A 182 15.62 -10.77 13.84
C SER A 182 17.11 -10.74 13.47
N THR A 183 17.66 -11.84 12.98
CA THR A 183 19.08 -11.92 12.56
C THR A 183 19.43 -11.01 11.38
N ALA A 184 18.47 -10.68 10.51
CA ALA A 184 18.71 -9.83 9.35
C ALA A 184 18.75 -8.33 9.72
N ASN A 185 19.76 -7.61 9.21
CA ASN A 185 19.83 -6.17 9.37
C ASN A 185 18.74 -5.48 8.54
N VAL A 186 17.79 -4.84 9.23
CA VAL A 186 16.61 -4.20 8.64
C VAL A 186 16.99 -3.11 7.64
N ASP A 187 18.01 -2.31 7.96
CA ASP A 187 18.46 -1.20 7.11
C ASP A 187 19.09 -1.72 5.82
N VAL A 188 19.77 -2.86 5.88
CA VAL A 188 20.34 -3.52 4.70
C VAL A 188 19.21 -4.03 3.81
N VAL A 189 18.28 -4.84 4.34
CA VAL A 189 17.16 -5.39 3.56
C VAL A 189 16.34 -4.28 2.90
N LYS A 190 15.91 -3.28 3.70
CA LYS A 190 15.18 -2.13 3.18
C LYS A 190 16.00 -1.37 2.14
N GLY A 191 17.29 -1.16 2.41
CA GLY A 191 18.21 -0.45 1.55
C GLY A 191 18.39 -1.09 0.17
N VAL A 192 18.55 -2.42 0.12
CA VAL A 192 18.60 -3.18 -1.14
C VAL A 192 17.27 -3.04 -1.89
N ILE A 193 16.13 -3.18 -1.21
CA ILE A 193 14.81 -3.02 -1.85
C ILE A 193 14.64 -1.61 -2.42
N MET A 194 15.02 -0.58 -1.66
CA MET A 194 14.98 0.81 -2.13
C MET A 194 15.95 1.07 -3.28
N SER A 195 17.04 0.30 -3.41
CA SER A 195 17.95 0.43 -4.56
C SER A 195 17.23 0.16 -5.90
N PHE A 196 16.31 -0.82 -5.95
CA PHE A 196 15.53 -1.11 -7.16
C PHE A 196 14.58 0.04 -7.56
N VAL A 197 14.20 0.88 -6.59
CA VAL A 197 13.41 2.10 -6.83
C VAL A 197 14.32 3.23 -7.29
N GLN A 198 15.44 3.42 -6.60
CA GLN A 198 16.38 4.51 -6.84
C GLN A 198 17.13 4.39 -8.17
N VAL A 199 17.36 3.17 -8.68
CA VAL A 199 17.94 2.95 -10.02
C VAL A 199 17.12 3.63 -11.14
N GLU A 200 15.82 3.85 -10.92
CA GLU A 200 14.93 4.52 -11.87
C GLU A 200 14.79 6.03 -11.60
N GLU A 201 15.49 6.60 -10.63
CA GLU A 201 15.33 8.00 -10.17
C GLU A 201 15.62 9.03 -11.26
N PHE A 202 16.65 8.80 -12.09
CA PHE A 202 17.02 9.69 -13.20
C PHE A 202 16.35 9.31 -14.54
N SER A 203 15.51 8.27 -14.57
CA SER A 203 14.95 7.79 -15.83
C SER A 203 14.04 8.83 -16.45
N SER A 204 14.24 9.10 -17.73
CA SER A 204 13.37 9.99 -18.52
C SER A 204 11.91 9.51 -18.54
N ARG A 205 11.68 8.22 -18.24
CA ARG A 205 10.36 7.58 -18.07
C ARG A 205 9.60 8.03 -16.82
N GLN A 206 10.25 8.76 -15.91
CA GLN A 206 9.58 9.37 -14.75
C GLN A 206 8.48 10.36 -15.18
N ALA A 207 8.62 10.98 -16.35
CA ALA A 207 7.62 11.85 -16.96
C ALA A 207 6.43 11.09 -17.61
N GLU A 208 6.61 9.80 -17.92
CA GLU A 208 5.62 8.96 -18.64
C GLU A 208 4.76 8.10 -17.69
N GLY A 209 4.91 8.27 -16.36
CA GLY A 209 4.08 7.57 -15.36
C GLY A 209 4.49 6.13 -15.07
N GLU A 210 5.52 5.59 -15.73
CA GLU A 210 6.11 4.26 -15.45
C GLU A 210 7.04 4.30 -14.23
N GLN A 211 6.58 4.89 -13.12
CA GLN A 211 7.33 4.88 -11.87
C GLN A 211 7.36 3.45 -11.30
N LEU A 212 8.54 3.01 -10.85
CA LEU A 212 8.79 1.76 -10.10
C LEU A 212 8.73 0.47 -10.95
N SER A 213 8.99 0.53 -12.26
CA SER A 213 8.86 -0.64 -13.15
C SER A 213 9.83 -1.76 -12.77
N LEU A 214 11.08 -1.41 -12.44
CA LEU A 214 12.11 -2.34 -12.03
C LEU A 214 11.76 -2.98 -10.68
N TYR A 215 11.41 -2.16 -9.68
CA TYR A 215 10.98 -2.62 -8.36
C TYR A 215 9.79 -3.60 -8.45
N LYS A 216 8.79 -3.27 -9.28
CA LYS A 216 7.61 -4.12 -9.50
C LYS A 216 8.00 -5.50 -10.03
N LYS A 217 8.75 -5.51 -11.14
CA LYS A 217 9.12 -6.72 -11.88
C LYS A 217 10.14 -7.59 -11.14
N VAL A 218 11.18 -6.97 -10.58
CA VAL A 218 12.28 -7.69 -9.94
C VAL A 218 11.87 -8.25 -8.59
N PHE A 219 11.12 -7.47 -7.81
CA PHE A 219 10.89 -7.77 -6.40
C PHE A 219 9.40 -7.87 -6.02
N GLU A 220 8.58 -6.84 -6.29
CA GLU A 220 7.20 -6.76 -5.75
C GLU A 220 6.35 -7.98 -6.14
N GLU A 221 6.37 -8.38 -7.41
CA GLU A 221 5.58 -9.53 -7.90
C GLU A 221 5.99 -10.85 -7.23
N LYS A 222 7.30 -11.09 -7.12
CA LYS A 222 7.85 -12.29 -6.48
C LYS A 222 7.59 -12.29 -4.97
N PHE A 223 7.68 -11.12 -4.33
CA PHE A 223 7.34 -10.93 -2.92
C PHE A 223 5.86 -11.20 -2.64
N LEU A 224 4.96 -10.63 -3.45
CA LEU A 224 3.51 -10.85 -3.29
C LEU A 224 3.16 -12.33 -3.49
N THR A 225 3.76 -12.99 -4.49
CA THR A 225 3.57 -14.43 -4.73
C THR A 225 4.03 -15.27 -3.54
N ALA A 226 5.28 -15.09 -3.09
CA ALA A 226 5.81 -15.84 -1.95
C ALA A 226 5.02 -15.59 -0.65
N THR A 227 4.52 -14.38 -0.46
CA THR A 227 3.71 -14.03 0.72
C THR A 227 2.30 -14.61 0.64
N SER A 228 1.70 -14.63 -0.55
CA SER A 228 0.43 -15.30 -0.82
C SER A 228 0.52 -16.79 -0.51
N ASP A 229 1.56 -17.47 -1.02
CA ASP A 229 1.76 -18.90 -0.79
C ASP A 229 1.94 -19.22 0.71
N HIS A 230 2.70 -18.37 1.42
CA HIS A 230 2.89 -18.49 2.87
C HIS A 230 1.58 -18.39 3.64
N TYR A 231 0.79 -17.33 3.40
CA TYR A 231 -0.47 -17.13 4.11
C TYR A 231 -1.57 -18.09 3.66
N GLN A 232 -1.53 -18.62 2.44
CA GLN A 232 -2.45 -19.66 1.99
C GLN A 232 -2.21 -20.97 2.74
N ALA A 233 -0.94 -21.36 2.91
CA ALA A 233 -0.56 -22.52 3.70
C ALA A 233 -0.90 -22.31 5.19
N GLU A 234 -0.60 -21.14 5.74
CA GLU A 234 -0.91 -20.83 7.14
C GLU A 234 -2.43 -20.79 7.40
N ALA A 235 -3.22 -20.17 6.52
CA ALA A 235 -4.67 -20.12 6.62
C ALA A 235 -5.28 -21.53 6.63
N SER A 236 -4.84 -22.39 5.70
CA SER A 236 -5.29 -23.79 5.62
C SER A 236 -4.98 -24.58 6.88
N ARG A 237 -3.78 -24.39 7.46
CA ARG A 237 -3.36 -25.01 8.73
C ARG A 237 -4.21 -24.49 9.90
N LEU A 238 -4.34 -23.18 10.04
CA LEU A 238 -5.11 -22.56 11.13
C LEU A 238 -6.57 -23.00 11.10
N LEU A 239 -7.18 -23.10 9.91
CA LEU A 239 -8.54 -23.59 9.73
C LEU A 239 -8.73 -25.07 10.04
N ALA A 240 -7.67 -25.88 10.06
CA ALA A 240 -7.71 -27.28 10.45
C ALA A 240 -7.55 -27.46 11.96
N GLU A 241 -6.77 -26.59 12.60
CA GLU A 241 -6.38 -26.71 14.02
C GLU A 241 -7.25 -25.87 14.97
N CYS A 242 -7.83 -24.77 14.51
CA CYS A 242 -8.49 -23.77 15.35
C CYS A 242 -10.00 -23.68 15.07
N THR A 243 -10.74 -23.14 16.04
CA THR A 243 -12.13 -22.72 15.81
C THR A 243 -12.19 -21.47 14.93
N VAL A 244 -13.35 -21.16 14.35
CA VAL A 244 -13.52 -19.95 13.53
C VAL A 244 -13.26 -18.67 14.34
N SER A 245 -13.67 -18.61 15.62
CA SER A 245 -13.37 -17.48 16.51
C SER A 245 -11.85 -17.25 16.66
N GLN A 246 -11.11 -18.32 17.00
CA GLN A 246 -9.65 -18.27 17.14
C GLN A 246 -8.95 -17.96 15.81
N TYR A 247 -9.49 -18.46 14.71
CA TYR A 247 -9.01 -18.17 13.36
C TYR A 247 -9.10 -16.67 13.07
N MET A 248 -10.26 -16.04 13.32
CA MET A 248 -10.46 -14.61 13.06
C MET A 248 -9.48 -13.74 13.86
N GLU A 249 -9.29 -14.04 15.15
CA GLU A 249 -8.32 -13.32 15.99
C GLU A 249 -6.90 -13.40 15.43
N LYS A 250 -6.45 -14.62 15.09
CA LYS A 250 -5.12 -14.83 14.51
C LYS A 250 -4.96 -14.14 13.15
N VAL A 251 -5.98 -14.17 12.29
CA VAL A 251 -5.93 -13.52 10.97
C VAL A 251 -5.82 -12.00 11.11
N ILE A 252 -6.58 -11.37 12.02
CA ILE A 252 -6.47 -9.93 12.29
C ILE A 252 -5.05 -9.59 12.70
N GLN A 253 -4.50 -10.33 13.67
CA GLN A 253 -3.12 -10.13 14.14
C GLN A 253 -2.11 -10.29 12.99
N ARG A 254 -2.26 -11.32 12.14
CA ARG A 254 -1.34 -11.57 11.02
C ARG A 254 -1.40 -10.48 9.95
N ILE A 255 -2.58 -9.96 9.65
CA ILE A 255 -2.74 -8.83 8.73
C ILE A 255 -2.04 -7.58 9.30
N ASP A 256 -2.21 -7.30 10.60
CA ASP A 256 -1.55 -6.17 11.25
C ASP A 256 -0.02 -6.32 11.30
N ASP A 257 0.48 -7.52 11.64
CA ASP A 257 1.90 -7.85 11.62
C ASP A 257 2.49 -7.64 10.21
N GLU A 258 1.79 -8.10 9.16
CA GLU A 258 2.25 -7.93 7.78
C GLU A 258 2.18 -6.47 7.31
N ASN A 259 1.17 -5.71 7.76
CA ASN A 259 1.10 -4.26 7.48
C ASN A 259 2.24 -3.48 8.14
N MET A 260 2.66 -3.87 9.35
CA MET A 260 3.83 -3.29 10.00
C MET A 260 5.11 -3.68 9.25
N ARG A 261 5.22 -4.96 8.85
CA ARG A 261 6.35 -5.49 8.07
C ARG A 261 6.47 -4.83 6.69
N SER A 262 5.36 -4.58 6.01
CA SER A 262 5.36 -3.88 4.72
C SER A 262 5.91 -2.47 4.88
N ARG A 263 5.53 -1.74 5.94
CA ARG A 263 6.07 -0.40 6.24
C ARG A 263 7.53 -0.41 6.66
N LYS A 264 7.98 -1.49 7.28
CA LYS A 264 9.37 -1.70 7.70
C LYS A 264 10.30 -1.86 6.49
N PHE A 265 9.93 -2.68 5.51
CA PHE A 265 10.84 -3.09 4.42
C PHE A 265 10.51 -2.52 3.03
N LEU A 266 9.23 -2.30 2.71
CA LEU A 266 8.77 -2.07 1.34
C LEU A 266 8.57 -0.60 0.99
N HIS A 267 8.40 -0.34 -0.30
CA HIS A 267 7.98 0.96 -0.80
C HIS A 267 6.47 1.18 -0.55
N SER A 268 6.06 2.43 -0.36
CA SER A 268 4.68 2.79 0.01
C SER A 268 3.62 2.36 -1.01
N SER A 269 4.01 2.27 -2.29
CA SER A 269 3.15 1.76 -3.37
C SER A 269 2.67 0.32 -3.18
N SER A 270 3.37 -0.47 -2.35
CA SER A 270 3.05 -1.88 -2.12
C SER A 270 2.14 -2.09 -0.92
N PHE A 271 1.99 -1.10 -0.01
CA PHE A 271 1.31 -1.30 1.26
C PHE A 271 -0.13 -1.79 1.08
N GLU A 272 -0.92 -1.08 0.27
CA GLU A 272 -2.32 -1.45 0.01
C GLU A 272 -2.44 -2.80 -0.73
N LYS A 273 -1.49 -3.10 -1.63
CA LYS A 273 -1.49 -4.37 -2.37
C LYS A 273 -1.23 -5.56 -1.45
N VAL A 274 -0.32 -5.41 -0.50
CA VAL A 274 -0.03 -6.43 0.51
C VAL A 274 -1.24 -6.65 1.40
N THR A 275 -1.85 -5.58 1.92
CA THR A 275 -3.05 -5.68 2.76
C THR A 275 -4.19 -6.40 2.02
N LYS A 276 -4.48 -5.99 0.78
CA LYS A 276 -5.53 -6.62 -0.05
C LYS A 276 -5.25 -8.08 -0.34
N MET A 277 -4.00 -8.43 -0.66
CA MET A 277 -3.61 -9.81 -0.91
C MET A 277 -3.78 -10.68 0.34
N CYS A 278 -3.36 -10.21 1.52
CA CYS A 278 -3.58 -10.96 2.77
C CYS A 278 -5.07 -11.13 3.07
N GLN A 279 -5.90 -10.10 2.85
CA GLN A 279 -7.36 -10.18 3.01
C GLN A 279 -7.99 -11.17 2.04
N GLU A 280 -7.54 -11.19 0.78
CA GLU A 280 -8.06 -12.13 -0.22
C GLU A 280 -7.73 -13.58 0.16
N VAL A 281 -6.47 -13.86 0.48
CA VAL A 281 -5.98 -15.21 0.77
C VAL A 281 -6.51 -15.74 2.10
N MET A 282 -6.50 -14.92 3.16
CA MET A 282 -6.88 -15.38 4.50
C MET A 282 -8.38 -15.24 4.80
N VAL A 283 -9.09 -14.32 4.14
CA VAL A 283 -10.51 -14.05 4.46
C VAL A 283 -11.42 -14.39 3.30
N SER A 284 -11.21 -13.77 2.13
CA SER A 284 -12.11 -13.93 0.97
C SER A 284 -12.19 -15.38 0.50
N ALA A 285 -11.05 -16.07 0.40
CA ALA A 285 -10.97 -17.48 0.00
C ALA A 285 -11.68 -18.45 0.97
N HIS A 286 -11.96 -18.02 2.19
CA HIS A 286 -12.52 -18.87 3.26
C HIS A 286 -13.81 -18.32 3.88
N LYS A 287 -14.41 -17.29 3.28
CA LYS A 287 -15.58 -16.58 3.80
C LYS A 287 -16.79 -17.48 4.08
N ASP A 288 -16.95 -18.56 3.31
CA ASP A 288 -18.06 -19.50 3.50
C ASP A 288 -17.99 -20.21 4.86
N ARG A 289 -16.78 -20.46 5.39
CA ARG A 289 -16.59 -21.00 6.74
C ARG A 289 -16.98 -19.99 7.81
N LEU A 290 -16.69 -18.70 7.59
CA LEU A 290 -17.10 -17.63 8.49
C LEU A 290 -18.63 -17.49 8.49
N TYR A 291 -19.25 -17.55 7.31
CA TYR A 291 -20.71 -17.50 7.17
C TYR A 291 -21.43 -18.65 7.86
N ALA A 292 -20.84 -19.85 7.90
CA ALA A 292 -21.44 -21.00 8.56
C ALA A 292 -21.67 -20.77 10.08
N VAL A 293 -20.77 -20.04 10.74
CA VAL A 293 -20.83 -19.78 12.20
C VAL A 293 -21.51 -18.45 12.52
N CYS A 294 -21.73 -17.61 11.51
CA CYS A 294 -22.35 -16.28 11.64
C CYS A 294 -23.69 -16.33 12.40
N ARG A 295 -24.56 -17.28 12.07
CA ARG A 295 -25.88 -17.42 12.70
C ARG A 295 -25.77 -17.71 14.20
N GLU A 296 -24.84 -18.60 14.58
CA GLU A 296 -24.61 -18.95 15.98
C GLU A 296 -24.03 -17.77 16.76
N MET A 297 -23.04 -17.06 16.19
CA MET A 297 -22.43 -15.88 16.82
C MET A 297 -23.42 -14.74 17.05
N VAL A 298 -24.31 -14.49 16.09
CA VAL A 298 -25.37 -13.49 16.22
C VAL A 298 -26.36 -13.93 17.31
N HIS A 299 -26.75 -15.21 17.34
CA HIS A 299 -27.72 -15.71 18.32
C HIS A 299 -27.18 -15.69 19.75
N ASN A 300 -25.90 -16.03 19.93
CA ASN A 300 -25.21 -16.02 21.22
C ASN A 300 -24.76 -14.59 21.64
N GLU A 301 -24.95 -13.60 20.77
CA GLU A 301 -24.54 -12.21 21.00
C GLU A 301 -23.05 -12.07 21.36
N SER A 302 -22.21 -12.92 20.75
CA SER A 302 -20.76 -12.99 20.98
C SER A 302 -20.06 -11.73 20.47
N LYS A 303 -20.04 -10.66 21.29
CA LYS A 303 -19.57 -9.32 20.88
C LYS A 303 -18.17 -9.30 20.26
N ILE A 304 -17.22 -10.02 20.85
CA ILE A 304 -15.82 -10.07 20.39
C ILE A 304 -15.75 -10.73 19.01
N ASP A 305 -16.38 -11.89 18.84
CA ASP A 305 -16.40 -12.62 17.58
C ASP A 305 -17.11 -11.85 16.48
N LEU A 306 -18.24 -11.21 16.79
CA LEU A 306 -18.97 -10.36 15.85
C LEU A 306 -18.14 -9.15 15.41
N LYS A 307 -17.35 -8.56 16.33
CA LYS A 307 -16.46 -7.44 16.02
C LYS A 307 -15.34 -7.89 15.10
N ASN A 308 -14.72 -9.03 15.40
CA ASN A 308 -13.67 -9.61 14.57
C ASN A 308 -14.20 -9.95 13.17
N MET A 309 -15.39 -10.55 13.09
CA MET A 309 -16.05 -10.87 11.82
C MET A 309 -16.37 -9.61 11.02
N TYR A 310 -16.87 -8.56 11.66
CA TYR A 310 -17.11 -7.27 11.03
C TYR A 310 -15.82 -6.66 10.47
N THR A 311 -14.75 -6.61 11.27
CA THR A 311 -13.44 -6.08 10.86
C THR A 311 -12.88 -6.82 9.63
N LEU A 312 -13.02 -8.15 9.58
CA LEU A 312 -12.51 -8.96 8.47
C LEU A 312 -13.37 -8.86 7.20
N LEU A 313 -14.70 -8.77 7.34
CA LEU A 313 -15.62 -8.76 6.21
C LEU A 313 -15.88 -7.37 5.62
N LYS A 314 -15.67 -6.29 6.40
CA LYS A 314 -15.90 -4.90 5.94
C LYS A 314 -15.10 -4.51 4.69
N PRO A 315 -13.80 -4.89 4.55
CA PRO A 315 -13.01 -4.56 3.37
C PRO A 315 -13.41 -5.36 2.12
N ILE A 316 -14.14 -6.47 2.28
CA ILE A 316 -14.51 -7.37 1.20
C ILE A 316 -15.78 -6.88 0.53
N VAL A 317 -15.76 -6.84 -0.80
CA VAL A 317 -16.94 -6.48 -1.61
C VAL A 317 -18.09 -7.42 -1.28
N GLN A 318 -19.20 -6.87 -0.79
CA GLN A 318 -20.39 -7.63 -0.34
C GLN A 318 -20.10 -8.64 0.79
N GLY A 319 -19.00 -8.46 1.54
CA GLY A 319 -18.60 -9.35 2.62
C GLY A 319 -19.63 -9.40 3.77
N LEU A 320 -20.24 -8.27 4.09
CA LEU A 320 -21.15 -8.12 5.24
C LEU A 320 -22.60 -8.57 4.99
N THR A 321 -22.99 -8.89 3.75
CA THR A 321 -24.39 -9.12 3.39
C THR A 321 -25.04 -10.25 4.19
N VAL A 322 -24.31 -11.34 4.45
CA VAL A 322 -24.81 -12.47 5.25
C VAL A 322 -24.96 -12.06 6.72
N LEU A 323 -23.97 -11.37 7.27
CA LEU A 323 -23.97 -10.93 8.67
C LEU A 323 -25.11 -9.96 8.96
N ILE A 324 -25.34 -8.98 8.07
CA ILE A 324 -26.47 -8.04 8.18
C ILE A 324 -27.80 -8.79 8.15
N LYS A 325 -27.94 -9.78 7.25
CA LYS A 325 -29.17 -10.56 7.11
C LYS A 325 -29.46 -11.43 8.34
N GLU A 326 -28.45 -12.09 8.90
CA GLU A 326 -28.61 -12.89 10.12
C GLU A 326 -28.89 -12.00 11.33
N PHE A 327 -28.25 -10.83 11.42
CA PHE A 327 -28.56 -9.81 12.42
C PHE A 327 -30.02 -9.32 12.32
N GLU A 328 -30.49 -8.91 11.13
CA GLU A 328 -31.88 -8.49 10.90
C GLU A 328 -32.88 -9.57 11.36
N GLN A 329 -32.62 -10.83 11.01
CA GLN A 329 -33.47 -11.96 11.41
C GLN A 329 -33.48 -12.17 12.92
N HIS A 330 -32.33 -12.09 13.58
CA HIS A 330 -32.22 -12.27 15.02
C HIS A 330 -32.93 -11.14 15.78
N VAL A 331 -32.72 -9.88 15.40
CA VAL A 331 -33.43 -8.73 15.99
C VAL A 331 -34.93 -8.87 15.79
N LYS A 332 -35.38 -9.25 14.59
CA LYS A 332 -36.80 -9.46 14.29
C LYS A 332 -37.39 -10.56 15.18
N LYS A 333 -36.69 -11.69 15.33
CA LYS A 333 -37.14 -12.78 16.21
C LYS A 333 -37.24 -12.32 17.66
N SER A 334 -36.21 -11.66 18.18
CA SER A 334 -36.20 -11.11 19.55
C SER A 334 -37.32 -10.09 19.78
N GLY A 335 -37.62 -9.25 18.78
CA GLY A 335 -38.76 -8.33 18.82
C GLY A 335 -40.11 -9.05 18.83
N LEU A 336 -40.27 -10.11 18.03
CA LEU A 336 -41.50 -10.91 17.99
C LEU A 336 -41.73 -11.70 19.28
N ASP A 337 -40.69 -12.34 19.81
CA ASP A 337 -40.76 -13.12 21.05
C ASP A 337 -41.18 -12.23 22.24
N GLY A 338 -40.74 -10.96 22.26
CA GLY A 338 -41.15 -9.97 23.25
C GLY A 338 -42.60 -9.48 23.13
N VAL A 339 -43.29 -9.76 22.01
CA VAL A 339 -44.64 -9.25 21.71
C VAL A 339 -45.70 -10.36 21.64
N GLN A 340 -45.35 -11.57 21.20
CA GLN A 340 -46.30 -12.66 20.92
C GLN A 340 -46.98 -13.26 22.17
N ASN A 341 -46.43 -13.05 23.37
CA ASN A 341 -46.94 -13.68 24.60
C ASN A 341 -47.51 -12.70 25.65
N LEU A 342 -47.85 -11.48 25.25
CA LEU A 342 -48.39 -10.47 26.16
C LEU A 342 -49.82 -10.81 26.61
N LYS A 343 -50.06 -10.90 27.93
CA LYS A 343 -51.35 -11.21 28.55
C LYS A 343 -51.58 -10.34 29.77
N GLY A 344 -52.84 -9.94 30.02
CA GLY A 344 -53.26 -9.12 31.17
C GLY A 344 -53.78 -7.73 30.76
N ASP A 345 -54.00 -6.85 31.73
CA ASP A 345 -54.60 -5.53 31.50
C ASP A 345 -53.59 -4.47 31.01
N ASN A 346 -52.28 -4.68 31.24
CA ASN A 346 -51.20 -3.74 30.90
C ASN A 346 -50.48 -4.04 29.57
N VAL A 347 -51.12 -4.78 28.65
CA VAL A 347 -50.57 -5.14 27.33
C VAL A 347 -50.03 -3.94 26.52
N PRO A 348 -50.66 -2.74 26.47
CA PRO A 348 -50.11 -1.59 25.74
C PRO A 348 -48.74 -1.15 26.25
N GLN A 349 -48.60 -1.08 27.57
CA GLN A 349 -47.40 -0.58 28.22
C GLN A 349 -46.25 -1.59 28.07
N GLN A 350 -46.55 -2.88 28.30
CA GLN A 350 -45.59 -3.97 28.12
C GLN A 350 -45.10 -4.08 26.67
N PHE A 351 -45.98 -3.84 25.69
CA PHE A 351 -45.58 -3.81 24.28
C PHE A 351 -44.53 -2.72 24.00
N VAL A 352 -44.79 -1.49 24.45
CA VAL A 352 -43.90 -0.34 24.25
C VAL A 352 -42.57 -0.57 24.98
N GLU A 353 -42.61 -1.00 26.24
CA GLU A 353 -41.42 -1.28 27.05
C GLU A 353 -40.54 -2.38 26.42
N ASN A 354 -41.14 -3.48 25.96
CA ASN A 354 -40.39 -4.59 25.35
C ASN A 354 -39.73 -4.18 24.03
N ILE A 355 -40.43 -3.44 23.16
CA ILE A 355 -39.86 -2.96 21.89
C ILE A 355 -38.69 -2.00 22.13
N LEU A 356 -38.81 -1.09 23.10
CA LEU A 356 -37.71 -0.18 23.45
C LEU A 356 -36.52 -0.92 24.05
N ALA A 357 -36.78 -1.93 24.89
CA ALA A 357 -35.71 -2.74 25.46
C ALA A 357 -34.92 -3.45 24.36
N VAL A 358 -35.62 -4.03 23.37
CA VAL A 358 -34.99 -4.65 22.18
C VAL A 358 -34.22 -3.61 21.37
N HIS A 359 -34.81 -2.44 21.09
CA HIS A 359 -34.13 -1.36 20.38
C HIS A 359 -32.86 -0.90 21.11
N HIS A 360 -32.94 -0.59 22.41
CA HIS A 360 -31.79 -0.14 23.19
C HIS A 360 -30.68 -1.19 23.24
N LYS A 361 -31.04 -2.47 23.45
CA LYS A 361 -30.10 -3.58 23.47
C LYS A 361 -29.32 -3.71 22.16
N PHE A 362 -30.02 -3.78 21.04
CA PHE A 362 -29.37 -3.98 19.74
C PHE A 362 -28.73 -2.71 19.19
N ASN A 363 -29.24 -1.52 19.53
CA ASN A 363 -28.57 -0.27 19.20
C ASN A 363 -27.23 -0.15 19.94
N ALA A 364 -27.17 -0.55 21.21
CA ALA A 364 -25.92 -0.62 21.95
C ALA A 364 -24.93 -1.65 21.33
N LEU A 365 -25.45 -2.80 20.88
CA LEU A 365 -24.64 -3.80 20.18
C LEU A 365 -24.07 -3.23 18.87
N VAL A 366 -24.88 -2.52 18.07
CA VAL A 366 -24.45 -1.88 16.82
C VAL A 366 -23.36 -0.83 17.07
N ALA A 367 -23.53 0.01 18.09
CA ALA A 367 -22.53 1.00 18.46
C ALA A 367 -21.21 0.36 18.89
N GLU A 368 -21.25 -0.67 19.74
CA GLU A 368 -20.05 -1.29 20.33
C GLU A 368 -19.30 -2.20 19.34
N VAL A 369 -20.02 -2.95 18.51
CA VAL A 369 -19.47 -4.02 17.67
C VAL A 369 -19.28 -3.57 16.23
N PHE A 370 -20.29 -2.88 15.67
CA PHE A 370 -20.32 -2.49 14.26
C PHE A 370 -19.95 -1.02 14.05
N SER A 371 -19.57 -0.28 15.10
CA SER A 371 -19.12 1.12 15.02
C SER A 371 -20.16 2.05 14.38
N ASP A 372 -21.43 1.89 14.74
CA ASP A 372 -22.57 2.66 14.20
C ASP A 372 -22.68 2.60 12.66
N ASP A 373 -22.31 1.46 12.07
CA ASP A 373 -22.41 1.24 10.63
C ASP A 373 -23.87 1.36 10.13
N GLY A 374 -24.07 2.20 9.11
CA GLY A 374 -25.39 2.54 8.59
C GLY A 374 -26.20 1.36 8.06
N ASP A 375 -25.55 0.31 7.54
CA ASP A 375 -26.26 -0.87 7.05
C ASP A 375 -26.86 -1.68 8.22
N PHE A 376 -26.15 -1.75 9.36
CA PHE A 376 -26.64 -2.40 10.56
C PHE A 376 -27.72 -1.59 11.29
N VAL A 377 -27.59 -0.25 11.30
CA VAL A 377 -28.65 0.64 11.80
C VAL A 377 -29.93 0.48 10.96
N GLY A 378 -29.80 0.48 9.63
CA GLY A 378 -30.95 0.26 8.73
C GLY A 378 -31.58 -1.12 8.90
N ALA A 379 -30.77 -2.17 9.14
CA ALA A 379 -31.27 -3.51 9.43
C ALA A 379 -32.02 -3.58 10.77
N LEU A 380 -31.53 -2.90 11.82
CA LEU A 380 -32.21 -2.79 13.11
C LEU A 380 -33.58 -2.13 12.97
N ASP A 381 -33.65 -0.98 12.28
CA ASP A 381 -34.90 -0.26 12.05
C ASP A 381 -35.93 -1.10 11.29
N LYS A 382 -35.49 -1.77 10.22
CA LYS A 382 -36.33 -2.64 9.41
C LYS A 382 -36.84 -3.86 10.19
N ALA A 383 -36.00 -4.46 11.01
CA ALA A 383 -36.37 -5.59 11.86
C ALA A 383 -37.44 -5.18 12.91
N LEU A 384 -37.23 -4.04 13.58
CA LEU A 384 -38.19 -3.51 14.56
C LEU A 384 -39.50 -3.07 13.92
N GLN A 385 -39.45 -2.43 12.74
CA GLN A 385 -40.65 -2.09 11.98
C GLN A 385 -41.45 -3.36 11.64
N SER A 386 -40.79 -4.46 11.31
CA SER A 386 -41.46 -5.74 11.07
C SER A 386 -42.07 -6.35 12.34
N ALA A 387 -41.44 -6.17 13.50
CA ALA A 387 -41.97 -6.68 14.78
C ALA A 387 -43.17 -5.85 15.25
N VAL A 388 -43.09 -4.51 15.14
CA VAL A 388 -44.19 -3.60 15.49
C VAL A 388 -45.42 -3.82 14.60
N ASN A 389 -45.21 -4.14 13.32
CA ASN A 389 -46.30 -4.40 12.37
C ASN A 389 -46.79 -5.86 12.35
N PHE A 390 -46.26 -6.74 13.22
CA PHE A 390 -46.66 -8.14 13.26
C PHE A 390 -48.10 -8.29 13.76
N LYS A 391 -48.91 -9.08 13.04
CA LYS A 391 -50.29 -9.42 13.38
C LYS A 391 -50.38 -10.91 13.64
N GLU A 392 -50.87 -11.30 14.81
CA GLU A 392 -51.24 -12.69 15.08
C GLU A 392 -52.59 -12.98 14.39
N GLU A 393 -52.62 -13.95 13.48
CA GLU A 393 -53.72 -14.21 12.54
C GLU A 393 -55.09 -14.57 13.16
N SER A 394 -55.21 -14.67 14.48
CA SER A 394 -56.45 -15.09 15.15
C SER A 394 -57.05 -14.10 16.14
N ARG A 395 -56.53 -12.88 16.31
CA ARG A 395 -57.20 -11.87 17.15
C ARG A 395 -57.13 -10.50 16.50
N SER A 396 -58.29 -9.83 16.46
CA SER A 396 -58.40 -8.39 16.21
C SER A 396 -57.61 -7.63 17.27
N CYS A 397 -56.29 -7.60 17.12
CA CYS A 397 -55.40 -6.75 17.89
C CYS A 397 -55.47 -5.34 17.24
N PRO A 398 -55.74 -4.28 18.02
CA PRO A 398 -55.71 -2.90 17.51
C PRO A 398 -54.42 -2.64 16.72
N LYS A 399 -54.48 -1.78 15.71
CA LYS A 399 -53.29 -1.41 14.92
C LYS A 399 -52.16 -0.98 15.87
N ALA A 400 -50.90 -1.25 15.56
CA ALA A 400 -49.78 -0.67 16.34
C ALA A 400 -49.94 0.86 16.52
N SER A 401 -50.53 1.54 15.54
CA SER A 401 -50.93 2.95 15.62
C SER A 401 -52.06 3.27 16.61
N GLU A 402 -52.92 2.32 16.96
CA GLU A 402 -53.95 2.44 18.00
C GLU A 402 -53.37 2.21 19.40
N TRP A 403 -52.37 1.33 19.56
CA TRP A 403 -51.65 1.16 20.83
C TRP A 403 -50.74 2.36 21.15
N VAL A 404 -50.04 2.89 20.15
CA VAL A 404 -49.28 4.14 20.27
C VAL A 404 -50.21 5.32 20.59
N ARG A 405 -51.41 5.38 19.99
CA ARG A 405 -52.45 6.36 20.34
C ARG A 405 -53.04 6.13 21.73
N TYR A 406 -53.15 4.89 22.20
CA TYR A 406 -53.61 4.57 23.55
C TYR A 406 -52.59 5.03 24.60
N CYS A 407 -51.30 4.72 24.40
CA CYS A 407 -50.22 5.23 25.24
C CYS A 407 -50.16 6.77 25.21
N TRP A 408 -50.35 7.40 24.04
CA TRP A 408 -50.48 8.87 23.93
C TRP A 408 -51.69 9.44 24.68
N ARG A 409 -52.84 8.74 24.67
CA ARG A 409 -54.04 9.16 25.41
C ARG A 409 -53.89 8.98 26.93
N SER A 410 -53.28 7.90 27.39
CA SER A 410 -52.92 7.74 28.81
C SER A 410 -51.88 8.78 29.25
N PHE A 411 -50.91 9.11 28.39
CA PHE A 411 -49.90 10.16 28.61
C PHE A 411 -50.50 11.56 28.80
N MET A 412 -51.54 11.91 28.03
CA MET A 412 -52.29 13.16 28.19
C MET A 412 -53.14 13.21 29.48
N GLY A 413 -53.41 12.06 30.10
CA GLY A 413 -54.19 11.97 31.34
C GLY A 413 -53.37 12.08 32.63
N SER A 414 -52.05 11.82 32.59
CA SER A 414 -51.20 11.69 33.79
C SER A 414 -49.98 12.62 33.85
N GLY A 415 -49.95 13.70 33.06
CA GLY A 415 -49.06 14.85 33.28
C GLY A 415 -47.78 14.86 32.44
N GLY A 416 -47.79 15.72 31.42
CA GLY A 416 -46.63 16.50 30.97
C GLY A 416 -45.58 15.82 30.07
N PRO A 417 -45.00 16.55 29.08
CA PRO A 417 -44.05 16.03 28.10
C PRO A 417 -42.61 15.76 28.61
N ASP A 418 -42.29 16.08 29.86
CA ASP A 418 -40.92 15.99 30.43
C ASP A 418 -40.62 14.66 31.17
N GLY A 419 -41.54 13.70 31.13
CA GLY A 419 -41.33 12.36 31.68
C GLY A 419 -40.51 11.45 30.75
N VAL A 420 -39.86 10.42 31.33
CA VAL A 420 -39.03 9.39 30.67
C VAL A 420 -39.67 8.80 29.40
N TYR A 421 -41.01 8.83 29.27
CA TYR A 421 -41.81 8.27 28.18
C TYR A 421 -42.01 9.19 26.95
N GLY A 422 -41.61 10.46 26.99
CA GLY A 422 -41.74 11.40 25.85
C GLY A 422 -40.85 11.03 24.64
N PRO A 423 -39.53 10.86 24.81
CA PRO A 423 -38.62 10.42 23.74
C PRO A 423 -38.96 9.01 23.23
N ILE A 424 -39.50 8.19 24.12
CA ILE A 424 -39.93 6.81 23.90
C ILE A 424 -41.06 6.73 22.87
N VAL A 425 -42.13 7.52 23.05
CA VAL A 425 -43.26 7.53 22.11
C VAL A 425 -42.85 8.10 20.76
N VAL A 426 -41.96 9.11 20.73
CA VAL A 426 -41.43 9.68 19.49
C VAL A 426 -40.61 8.66 18.70
N ASN A 427 -39.78 7.85 19.37
CA ASN A 427 -39.01 6.80 18.71
C ASN A 427 -39.89 5.67 18.18
N VAL A 428 -40.90 5.22 18.94
CA VAL A 428 -41.86 4.20 18.45
C VAL A 428 -42.71 4.74 17.30
N VAL A 429 -43.12 6.01 17.33
CA VAL A 429 -43.82 6.67 16.21
C VAL A 429 -42.93 6.75 14.97
N LYS A 430 -41.64 7.09 15.11
CA LYS A 430 -40.67 7.09 14.01
C LYS A 430 -40.48 5.70 13.41
N ILE A 431 -40.37 4.66 14.24
CA ILE A 431 -40.18 3.25 13.82
C ILE A 431 -41.46 2.68 13.16
N SER A 432 -42.64 3.12 13.61
CA SER A 432 -43.94 2.64 13.09
C SER A 432 -44.44 3.35 11.81
N ALA A 433 -43.82 4.47 11.42
CA ALA A 433 -44.21 5.19 10.21
C ALA A 433 -43.77 4.43 8.95
N PRO A 434 -44.64 4.20 7.94
CA PRO A 434 -44.21 3.62 6.67
C PRO A 434 -43.22 4.58 5.98
N PRO A 435 -42.25 4.07 5.20
CA PRO A 435 -41.37 4.93 4.42
C PRO A 435 -42.24 5.80 3.53
N MET A 436 -42.12 7.12 3.68
CA MET A 436 -42.80 8.05 2.77
C MET A 436 -42.34 7.70 1.35
N ARG A 437 -43.26 7.17 0.54
CA ARG A 437 -43.07 7.08 -0.90
C ARG A 437 -42.86 8.51 -1.38
N HIS A 438 -41.61 8.87 -1.70
CA HIS A 438 -41.35 10.01 -2.55
C HIS A 438 -42.02 9.72 -3.89
N ARG A 439 -43.10 10.45 -4.14
CA ARG A 439 -43.72 10.57 -5.45
C ARG A 439 -43.00 11.64 -6.23
#